data_AF-A0A7V7L8N9-F1
#
_entry.id   AF-A0A7V7L8N9-F1
#
_cell.length_a   1.000
_cell.length_b   1.000
_cell.length_c   1.000
_cell.angle_alpha   90.00
_cell.angle_beta   90.00
_cell.angle_gamma   90.00
#
_symmetry.space_group_name_H-M   'P 1'
#
loop_
_entity.id
_entity.type
_entity.pdbx_description
1 polymer ?
#
loop_
_entity_poly.entity_id
_entity_poly.type
_entity_poly.pdbx_seq_one_letter_code
_entity_poly.pdbx_strand_id
1 'polypeptide(L)'
;MKRFIFGSLLVIVAGAAYLLKGSAGFDRMNPFLDIEDHYAIIDNDGKELGGNKGREYKVKAYDENGKKKEVTIDEVDELPKGSYWHVLTRGKFLHNKVQVTTDKIPDGAKAKLGL
;
A
#
# COMPACT_ATOMS: atom_id res chain seq x y z
N MET A 1 23.29 -22.74 -32.29
CA MET A 1 23.45 -21.34 -31.82
C MET A 1 22.12 -20.61 -31.62
N LYS A 2 21.14 -20.63 -32.54
CA LYS A 2 19.84 -19.93 -32.35
C LYS A 2 19.02 -20.38 -31.14
N ARG A 3 19.02 -21.68 -30.79
CA ARG A 3 18.24 -22.25 -29.65
C ARG A 3 18.72 -21.75 -28.27
N PHE A 4 20.02 -21.50 -28.12
CA PHE A 4 20.61 -20.94 -26.90
C PHE A 4 20.31 -19.45 -26.75
N ILE A 5 20.26 -18.70 -27.87
CA ILE A 5 19.89 -17.28 -27.88
C ILE A 5 18.41 -17.11 -27.48
N PHE A 6 17.51 -17.94 -28.03
CA PHE A 6 16.09 -17.92 -27.65
C PHE A 6 15.86 -18.31 -26.18
N GLY A 7 16.59 -19.31 -25.66
CA GLY A 7 16.52 -19.69 -24.25
C GLY A 7 17.01 -18.57 -23.32
N SER A 8 18.14 -17.94 -23.65
CA SER A 8 18.68 -16.81 -22.88
C SER A 8 17.75 -15.59 -22.91
N LEU A 9 17.13 -15.30 -24.06
CA LEU A 9 16.16 -14.22 -24.20
C LEU A 9 14.91 -14.46 -23.32
N LEU A 10 14.40 -15.69 -23.27
CA LEU A 10 13.28 -16.05 -22.39
C LEU A 10 13.62 -15.89 -20.91
N VAL A 11 14.84 -16.25 -20.48
CA VAL A 11 15.29 -16.07 -19.09
C VAL A 11 15.40 -14.59 -18.74
N ILE A 12 15.87 -13.74 -19.65
CA ILE A 12 15.94 -12.28 -19.45
C ILE A 12 14.54 -11.68 -19.34
N VAL A 13 13.61 -12.08 -20.22
CA VAL A 13 12.22 -11.60 -20.20
C VAL A 13 11.49 -12.06 -18.94
N ALA A 14 11.67 -13.32 -18.54
CA ALA A 14 11.10 -13.84 -17.29
C ALA A 14 11.70 -13.16 -16.05
N GLY A 15 13.01 -12.89 -16.06
CA GLY A 15 13.70 -12.16 -15.00
C GLY A 15 13.21 -10.71 -14.88
N ALA A 16 13.06 -10.01 -16.00
CA ALA A 16 12.48 -8.66 -16.03
C ALA A 16 11.03 -8.66 -15.54
N ALA A 17 10.20 -9.60 -16.01
CA ALA A 17 8.82 -9.73 -15.54
C ALA A 17 8.73 -10.03 -14.02
N TYR A 18 9.65 -10.83 -13.48
CA TYR A 18 9.73 -11.11 -12.05
C TYR A 18 10.10 -9.87 -11.23
N LEU A 19 11.06 -9.07 -11.70
CA LEU A 19 11.46 -7.83 -11.03
C LEU A 19 10.36 -6.74 -11.05
N LEU A 20 9.51 -6.74 -12.07
CA LEU A 20 8.41 -5.79 -12.21
C LEU A 20 7.15 -6.21 -11.43
N LYS A 21 7.06 -7.49 -11.04
CA LYS A 21 5.92 -8.05 -10.32
C LYS A 21 5.80 -7.43 -8.92
N GLY A 22 4.72 -6.67 -8.70
CA GLY A 22 4.40 -6.05 -7.41
C GLY A 22 5.16 -4.75 -7.15
N SER A 23 5.40 -3.92 -8.16
CA SER A 23 5.77 -2.52 -7.98
C SER A 23 4.51 -1.64 -8.01
N ALA A 24 4.47 -0.57 -7.21
CA ALA A 24 3.28 0.29 -7.10
C ALA A 24 2.83 0.89 -8.44
N GLY A 25 3.77 1.16 -9.36
CA GLY A 25 3.45 1.66 -10.70
C GLY A 25 2.73 0.63 -11.58
N PHE A 26 3.12 -0.64 -11.51
CA PHE A 26 2.43 -1.71 -12.24
C PHE A 26 1.09 -2.06 -11.61
N ASP A 27 1.02 -2.09 -10.27
CA ASP A 27 -0.21 -2.39 -9.56
C ASP A 27 -1.29 -1.33 -9.84
N ARG A 28 -0.92 -0.05 -10.03
CA ARG A 28 -1.83 1.03 -10.42
C ARG A 28 -2.52 0.77 -11.77
N MET A 29 -1.79 0.22 -12.75
CA MET A 29 -2.27 0.00 -14.12
C MET A 29 -2.86 -1.40 -14.34
N ASN A 30 -2.73 -2.30 -13.37
CA ASN A 30 -3.20 -3.67 -13.50
C ASN A 30 -4.74 -3.73 -13.31
N PRO A 31 -5.53 -4.05 -14.36
CA PRO A 31 -6.98 -4.14 -14.25
C PRO A 31 -7.46 -5.39 -13.48
N PHE A 32 -6.57 -6.35 -13.20
CA PHE A 32 -6.88 -7.59 -12.51
C PHE A 32 -6.66 -7.52 -10.99
N LEU A 33 -6.18 -6.39 -10.47
CA LEU A 33 -6.06 -6.18 -9.03
C LEU A 33 -7.28 -5.43 -8.52
N ASP A 34 -8.01 -6.08 -7.64
CA ASP A 34 -9.14 -5.48 -6.93
C ASP A 34 -8.67 -4.39 -5.97
N ILE A 35 -9.60 -3.48 -5.66
CA ILE A 35 -9.39 -2.50 -4.60
C ILE A 35 -9.62 -3.22 -3.28
N GLU A 36 -8.68 -3.05 -2.35
CA GLU A 36 -8.73 -3.62 -1.01
C GLU A 36 -8.93 -2.50 0.01
N ASP A 37 -9.94 -2.67 0.87
CA ASP A 37 -10.28 -1.81 2.01
C ASP A 37 -9.46 -2.17 3.25
N HIS A 38 -8.71 -1.22 3.78
CA HIS A 38 -7.96 -1.39 5.02
C HIS A 38 -8.10 -0.19 5.94
N TYR A 39 -7.98 -0.42 7.25
CA TYR A 39 -8.13 0.59 8.28
C TYR A 39 -6.81 0.75 9.04
N ALA A 40 -6.29 1.96 9.09
CA ALA A 40 -5.00 2.29 9.69
C ALA A 40 -5.12 3.36 10.77
N ILE A 41 -4.16 3.39 11.68
CA ILE A 41 -3.94 4.48 12.63
C ILE A 41 -2.61 5.16 12.31
N ILE A 42 -2.59 6.49 12.37
CA ILE A 42 -1.35 7.27 12.27
C ILE A 42 -0.66 7.26 13.62
N ASP A 43 0.31 6.38 13.81
CA ASP A 43 1.05 6.19 15.07
C ASP A 43 2.43 6.88 15.09
N ASN A 44 2.85 7.46 13.97
CA ASN A 44 4.14 8.10 13.78
C ASN A 44 4.00 9.49 13.16
N ASP A 45 5.07 10.29 13.26
CA ASP A 45 5.07 11.70 12.83
C ASP A 45 5.36 11.86 11.33
N GLY A 46 5.51 10.74 10.60
CA GLY A 46 5.90 10.72 9.20
C GLY A 46 7.38 11.05 8.99
N LYS A 47 7.95 10.55 7.90
CA LYS A 47 9.30 10.87 7.46
C LYS A 47 9.24 11.98 6.42
N GLU A 48 9.88 13.11 6.69
CA GLU A 48 9.97 14.21 5.73
C GLU A 48 10.75 13.78 4.47
N LEU A 49 10.15 13.98 3.29
CA LEU A 49 10.73 13.56 2.00
C LEU A 49 11.58 14.66 1.33
N GLY A 50 11.62 15.86 1.93
CA GLY A 50 12.36 17.01 1.45
C GLY A 50 11.71 17.74 0.27
N GLY A 51 11.79 19.07 0.27
CA GLY A 51 11.12 19.93 -0.72
C GLY A 51 9.59 19.88 -0.60
N ASN A 52 8.87 20.17 -1.69
CA ASN A 52 7.39 20.15 -1.73
C ASN A 52 6.80 18.73 -1.84
N LYS A 53 7.53 17.69 -1.40
CA LYS A 53 7.12 16.28 -1.52
C LYS A 53 6.34 15.77 -0.30
N GLY A 54 6.25 16.56 0.77
CA GLY A 54 5.50 16.21 1.97
C GLY A 54 6.21 15.22 2.88
N ARG A 55 5.42 14.41 3.57
CA ARG A 55 5.83 13.38 4.53
C ARG A 55 5.34 12.00 4.10
N GLU A 56 6.17 10.99 4.32
CA GLU A 56 5.88 9.57 4.14
C GLU A 56 5.52 8.92 5.47
N TYR A 57 4.33 8.34 5.56
CA TYR A 57 3.86 7.60 6.73
C TYR A 57 3.81 6.11 6.40
N LYS A 58 4.60 5.29 7.10
CA LYS A 58 4.49 3.83 7.02
C LYS A 58 3.64 3.34 8.17
N VAL A 59 2.44 2.88 7.86
CA VAL A 59 1.44 2.50 8.85
C VAL A 59 0.99 1.06 8.65
N LYS A 60 0.57 0.44 9.76
CA LYS A 60 -0.06 -0.87 9.73
C LYS A 60 -1.55 -0.66 9.54
N ALA A 61 -2.10 -1.24 8.48
CA ALA A 61 -3.50 -1.24 8.16
C ALA A 61 -4.08 -2.66 8.33
N TYR A 62 -5.36 -2.75 8.64
CA TYR A 62 -6.06 -4.02 8.84
C TYR A 62 -7.34 -4.06 8.03
N ASP A 63 -7.60 -5.18 7.35
CA ASP A 63 -8.89 -5.39 6.69
C ASP A 63 -10.00 -5.66 7.70
N GLU A 64 -11.23 -5.84 7.20
CA GLU A 64 -12.40 -6.17 8.02
C GLU A 64 -12.24 -7.42 8.90
N ASN A 65 -11.36 -8.34 8.50
CA ASN A 65 -11.06 -9.60 9.19
C ASN A 65 -9.85 -9.48 10.14
N GLY A 66 -9.25 -8.29 10.24
CA GLY A 66 -8.06 -8.04 11.06
C GLY A 66 -6.75 -8.55 10.45
N LYS A 67 -6.71 -8.79 9.14
CA LYS A 67 -5.48 -9.17 8.43
C LYS A 67 -4.59 -7.95 8.27
N LYS A 68 -3.34 -8.06 8.72
CA LYS A 68 -2.35 -6.98 8.65
C LYS A 68 -1.86 -6.75 7.22
N LYS A 69 -1.76 -5.49 6.82
CA LYS A 69 -1.03 -4.99 5.65
C LYS A 69 -0.18 -3.78 6.04
N GLU A 70 0.97 -3.61 5.42
CA GLU A 70 1.76 -2.39 5.56
C GLU A 70 1.45 -1.46 4.39
N VAL A 71 1.08 -0.22 4.71
CA VAL A 71 0.68 0.79 3.73
C VAL A 71 1.60 2.00 3.90
N THR A 72 2.07 2.53 2.79
CA THR A 72 2.83 3.78 2.75
C THR A 72 1.89 4.87 2.26
N ILE A 73 1.75 5.93 3.06
CA ILE A 73 0.92 7.09 2.77
C ILE A 73 1.82 8.30 2.61
N ASP A 74 1.82 8.88 1.42
CA ASP A 74 2.48 10.16 1.17
C ASP A 74 1.43 11.27 1.26
N GLU A 75 1.73 12.33 2.02
CA GLU A 75 0.87 13.49 2.15
C GLU A 75 1.69 14.78 2.27
N VAL A 76 1.22 15.87 1.67
CA VAL A 76 1.89 17.18 1.76
C VAL A 76 1.75 17.74 3.18
N ASP A 77 0.54 17.65 3.73
CA ASP A 77 0.20 18.08 5.07
C ASP A 77 0.49 17.00 6.12
N GLU A 78 0.69 17.43 7.36
CA GLU A 78 0.89 16.53 8.48
C GLU A 78 -0.41 15.81 8.85
N LEU A 79 -0.37 14.49 8.85
CA LEU A 79 -1.51 13.67 9.28
C LEU A 79 -1.60 13.68 10.83
N PRO A 80 -2.78 13.94 11.42
CA PRO A 80 -2.91 13.99 12.87
C PRO A 80 -2.58 12.64 13.53
N LYS A 81 -1.65 12.64 14.48
CA LYS A 81 -1.31 11.43 15.25
C LYS A 81 -2.53 10.92 16.03
N GLY A 82 -2.75 9.62 16.01
CA GLY A 82 -3.91 8.96 16.62
C GLY A 82 -5.19 9.04 15.79
N SER A 83 -5.16 9.65 14.60
CA SER A 83 -6.31 9.61 13.69
C SER A 83 -6.41 8.27 12.97
N TYR A 84 -7.65 7.85 12.70
CA TYR A 84 -7.96 6.64 11.95
C TYR A 84 -8.27 6.96 10.50
N TRP A 85 -7.82 6.11 9.60
CA TRP A 85 -7.95 6.29 8.17
C TRP A 85 -8.44 5.02 7.52
N HIS A 86 -9.43 5.17 6.66
CA HIS A 86 -9.80 4.16 5.69
C HIS A 86 -8.92 4.35 4.45
N VAL A 87 -8.08 3.36 4.16
CA VAL A 87 -7.14 3.38 3.04
C VAL A 87 -7.55 2.34 2.01
N LEU A 88 -7.79 2.81 0.79
CA LEU A 88 -8.06 1.99 -0.37
C LEU A 88 -6.73 1.69 -1.04
N THR A 89 -6.39 0.42 -1.18
CA THR A 89 -5.14 -0.01 -1.81
C THR A 89 -5.41 -0.89 -3.00
N ARG A 90 -4.53 -0.86 -4.00
CA ARG A 90 -4.49 -1.83 -5.10
C ARG A 90 -3.11 -2.46 -5.11
N GLY A 91 -2.98 -3.70 -4.64
CA GLY A 91 -1.67 -4.30 -4.39
C GLY A 91 -0.85 -3.43 -3.43
N LYS A 92 0.31 -2.92 -3.87
CA LYS A 92 1.16 -2.00 -3.09
C LYS A 92 0.85 -0.51 -3.32
N PHE A 93 -0.03 -0.18 -4.25
CA PHE A 93 -0.39 1.20 -4.55
C PHE A 93 -1.47 1.70 -3.59
N LEU A 94 -1.26 2.86 -2.97
CA LEU A 94 -2.32 3.58 -2.26
C LEU A 94 -3.21 4.27 -3.29
N HIS A 95 -4.46 3.81 -3.41
CA HIS A 95 -5.42 4.35 -4.35
C HIS A 95 -6.11 5.61 -3.81
N ASN A 96 -6.59 5.54 -2.57
CA ASN A 96 -7.24 6.66 -1.89
C ASN A 96 -7.12 6.51 -0.38
N LYS A 97 -7.34 7.60 0.35
CA LYS A 97 -7.44 7.60 1.81
C LYS A 97 -8.49 8.59 2.28
N VAL A 98 -9.23 8.22 3.32
CA VAL A 98 -10.24 9.08 3.95
C VAL A 98 -10.12 8.93 5.45
N GLN A 99 -10.11 10.04 6.18
CA GLN A 99 -10.14 10.01 7.64
C GLN A 99 -11.50 9.49 8.11
N VAL A 100 -11.50 8.56 9.06
CA VAL A 100 -12.72 7.95 9.61
C VAL A 100 -12.71 7.96 11.12
N THR A 101 -13.89 7.84 11.71
CA THR A 101 -14.11 7.65 13.13
C THR A 101 -14.19 6.17 13.49
N THR A 102 -13.98 5.83 14.76
CA THR A 102 -13.89 4.45 15.23
C THR A 102 -15.17 3.64 15.00
N ASP A 103 -16.34 4.27 14.95
CA ASP A 103 -17.63 3.63 14.64
C ASP A 103 -17.69 3.07 13.22
N LYS A 104 -16.91 3.60 12.29
CA LYS A 104 -16.85 3.13 10.89
C LYS A 104 -15.84 2.00 10.67
N ILE A 105 -15.06 1.66 11.69
CA ILE A 105 -14.05 0.60 11.59
C ILE A 105 -14.72 -0.76 11.88
N PRO A 106 -14.54 -1.78 11.03
CA PRO A 106 -15.03 -3.13 11.29
C PRO A 106 -14.41 -3.73 12.55
N ASP A 107 -15.15 -4.62 13.22
CA ASP A 107 -14.73 -5.17 14.52
C ASP A 107 -13.42 -5.97 14.43
N GLY A 108 -13.16 -6.66 13.32
CA GLY A 108 -11.91 -7.37 13.11
C GLY A 108 -10.69 -6.42 13.05
N ALA A 109 -10.85 -5.25 12.42
CA ALA A 109 -9.82 -4.21 12.41
C ALA A 109 -9.70 -3.53 13.78
N LYS A 110 -10.81 -3.22 14.46
CA LYS A 110 -10.80 -2.63 15.82
C LYS A 110 -10.01 -3.47 16.80
N ALA A 111 -10.24 -4.79 16.80
CA ALA A 111 -9.54 -5.72 17.68
C ALA A 111 -8.00 -5.68 17.50
N LYS A 112 -7.52 -5.36 16.28
CA LYS A 112 -6.08 -5.21 16.01
C LYS A 112 -5.54 -3.82 16.30
N LEU A 113 -6.40 -2.81 16.25
CA LEU A 113 -6.09 -1.42 16.54
C LEU A 113 -6.19 -1.09 18.04
N GLY A 114 -6.66 -2.02 18.87
CA GLY A 114 -6.83 -1.82 20.32
C GLY A 114 -8.03 -0.95 20.68
N LEU A 115 -9.08 -1.02 19.85
CA LEU A 115 -10.35 -0.30 19.99
C LEU A 115 -11.46 -1.17 20.56
#